data_AF-A0A2V6QBV0-F1
#
_entry.id   AF-A0A2V6QBV0-F1
#
_cell.length_a   1.000
_cell.length_b   1.000
_cell.length_c   1.000
_cell.angle_alpha   90.00
_cell.angle_beta   90.00
_cell.angle_gamma   90.00
#
_symmetry.space_group_name_H-M   'P 1'
#
loop_
_entity.id
_entity.type
_entity.pdbx_description
1 polymer ?
#
loop_
_entity_poly.entity_id
_entity_poly.type
_entity_poly.pdbx_seq_one_letter_code
_entity_poly.pdbx_strand_id
1 'polypeptide(L)' 'MLLARSPEERLTMGCSMSATARALVRASVLAQDPHASSAALRRALFLRFYGHEFEAAGRARILASL' A
#
# COMPACT_ATOMS: atom_id res chain seq x y z
N MET A 1 12.58 -21.99 -1.79
CA MET A 1 11.30 -22.19 -2.52
C MET A 1 10.14 -22.10 -1.54
N LEU A 2 8.97 -21.59 -1.97
CA LEU A 2 7.79 -21.44 -1.08
C LEU A 2 7.32 -22.78 -0.48
N LEU A 3 7.43 -23.87 -1.26
CA LEU A 3 7.07 -25.23 -0.84
C LEU A 3 8.09 -25.88 0.11
N ALA A 4 9.29 -25.30 0.24
CA ALA A 4 10.30 -25.77 1.18
C ALA A 4 10.12 -25.17 2.59
N ARG A 5 9.17 -24.25 2.77
CA ARG A 5 8.84 -23.62 4.04
C ARG A 5 7.77 -24.42 4.79
N SER A 6 7.79 -24.36 6.11
CA SER A 6 6.78 -24.99 6.95
C SER A 6 5.39 -24.34 6.73
N PRO A 7 4.29 -25.05 7.05
CA PRO A 7 2.95 -24.46 7.02
C PRO A 7 2.84 -23.17 7.83
N GLU A 8 3.47 -23.10 9.01
CA GLU A 8 3.49 -21.94 9.90
C GLU A 8 4.21 -20.75 9.24
N GLU A 9 5.38 -20.99 8.66
CA GLU A 9 6.12 -19.96 7.93
C GLU A 9 5.31 -19.40 6.75
N ARG A 10 4.60 -20.25 6.02
CA ARG A 10 3.72 -19.81 4.93
C ARG A 10 2.54 -18.99 5.44
N LEU A 11 1.96 -19.36 6.58
CA LEU A 11 0.89 -18.59 7.22
C LEU A 11 1.38 -17.21 7.66
N THR A 12 2.52 -17.15 8.36
CA THR A 12 3.14 -15.89 8.78
C THR A 12 3.45 -14.99 7.59
N MET A 13 3.93 -15.56 6.48
CA MET A 13 4.12 -14.82 5.24
C MET A 13 2.82 -14.23 4.71
N GLY A 14 1.75 -15.03 4.62
CA GLY A 14 0.42 -14.59 4.20
C GLY A 14 -0.10 -13.41 5.05
N CYS A 15 0.00 -13.53 6.37
CA CYS A 15 -0.35 -12.47 7.31
C CYS A 15 0.50 -11.19 7.10
N SER A 16 1.76 -11.34 6.70
CA SER A 16 2.71 -10.23 6.50
C SER A 16 2.61 -9.57 5.12
N MET A 17 1.84 -10.15 4.17
CA MET A 17 1.74 -9.63 2.81
C MET A 17 1.18 -8.22 2.76
N SER A 18 0.25 -7.88 3.65
CA SER A 18 -0.36 -6.55 3.71
C SER A 18 0.68 -5.46 4.03
N ALA A 19 1.59 -5.73 4.97
CA ALA A 19 2.69 -4.82 5.29
C ALA A 19 3.67 -4.70 4.12
N THR A 20 3.99 -5.83 3.49
CA THR A 20 4.88 -5.88 2.32
C THR A 20 4.32 -5.09 1.14
N ALA A 21 3.05 -5.26 0.81
CA ALA A 21 2.38 -4.52 -0.25
C ALA A 21 2.42 -3.01 -0.01
N ARG A 22 2.15 -2.56 1.22
CA ARG A 22 2.26 -1.14 1.59
C ARG A 22 3.70 -0.62 1.48
N ALA A 23 4.69 -1.41 1.88
CA ALA A 23 6.11 -1.03 1.75
C ALA A 23 6.51 -0.84 0.28
N LEU A 24 6.08 -1.75 -0.61
CA LEU A 24 6.35 -1.65 -2.04
C LEU A 24 5.74 -0.38 -2.68
N VAL A 25 4.50 -0.04 -2.32
CA VAL A 25 3.87 1.20 -2.81
C VAL A 25 4.65 2.43 -2.33
N ARG A 26 5.02 2.50 -1.05
CA ARG A 26 5.83 3.59 -0.52
C ARG A 26 7.17 3.72 -1.24
N ALA A 27 7.87 2.60 -1.43
CA ALA A 27 9.14 2.57 -2.15
C ALA A 27 8.98 3.06 -3.60
N SER A 28 7.89 2.67 -4.28
CA SER A 28 7.64 3.13 -5.67
C SER A 28 7.39 4.63 -5.76
N VAL A 29 6.75 5.24 -4.75
CA VAL A 29 6.53 6.69 -4.72
C VAL A 29 7.85 7.41 -4.43
N LEU A 30 8.62 6.94 -3.44
CA LEU A 30 9.91 7.54 -3.09
C LEU A 30 10.97 7.37 -4.19
N ALA A 31 10.87 6.34 -5.02
CA ALA A 31 11.73 6.18 -6.18
C ALA A 31 11.46 7.23 -7.27
N GLN A 32 10.24 7.76 -7.35
CA GLN A 32 9.87 8.83 -8.29
C GLN A 32 10.12 10.22 -7.69
N ASP A 33 9.81 10.38 -6.41
CA ASP A 33 10.04 11.61 -5.64
C ASP A 33 10.65 11.25 -4.27
N PRO A 34 12.00 11.34 -4.12
CA PRO A 34 12.68 11.05 -2.87
C PRO A 34 12.27 11.92 -1.68
N HIS A 35 11.63 13.07 -1.95
CA HIS A 35 11.18 14.02 -0.93
C HIS A 35 9.67 14.02 -0.73
N ALA A 36 8.96 12.99 -1.26
CA ALA A 36 7.53 12.85 -1.11
C ALA A 36 7.09 12.96 0.36
N SER A 37 6.15 13.85 0.63
CA SER A 37 5.63 14.07 1.98
C SER A 37 4.85 12.86 2.50
N SER A 38 4.68 12.78 3.83
CA SER A 38 3.84 11.76 4.46
C SER A 38 2.40 11.77 3.92
N ALA A 39 1.84 12.95 3.62
CA ALA A 39 0.54 13.09 2.99
C ALA A 39 0.52 12.50 1.58
N ALA A 40 1.54 12.76 0.76
CA ALA A 40 1.66 12.18 -0.58
C ALA A 40 1.71 10.64 -0.54
N LEU A 41 2.47 10.08 0.41
CA LEU A 41 2.54 8.62 0.62
C LEU A 41 1.17 8.04 1.03
N ARG A 42 0.46 8.69 1.95
CA ARG A 42 -0.88 8.26 2.39
C ARG A 42 -1.90 8.30 1.24
N ARG A 43 -1.87 9.36 0.42
CA ARG A 43 -2.74 9.48 -0.76
C ARG A 43 -2.44 8.39 -1.80
N ALA A 44 -1.17 8.11 -2.06
CA ALA A 44 -0.76 7.04 -2.98
C ALA A 44 -1.19 5.65 -2.49
N LEU A 45 -1.05 5.37 -1.18
CA LEU A 45 -1.54 4.14 -0.58
C LEU A 45 -3.06 4.01 -0.72
N PHE A 46 -3.80 5.07 -0.39
CA PHE A 46 -5.25 5.09 -0.55
C PHE A 46 -5.67 4.81 -1.99
N LEU A 47 -5.08 5.54 -2.96
CA LEU A 47 -5.41 5.37 -4.37
C LEU A 47 -5.10 3.96 -4.88
N ARG A 48 -3.98 3.37 -4.46
CA ARG A 48 -3.57 2.04 -4.91
C ARG A 48 -4.45 0.92 -4.36
N PHE A 49 -4.81 0.98 -3.08
CA PHE A 49 -5.52 -0.12 -2.42
C PHE A 49 -7.03 0.03 -2.44
N TYR A 50 -7.53 1.27 -2.30
CA TYR A 50 -8.94 1.54 -2.05
C TYR A 50 -9.56 2.51 -3.07
N GLY A 51 -8.75 3.26 -3.82
CA GLY A 51 -9.24 4.36 -4.67
C GLY A 51 -10.21 3.96 -5.79
N HIS A 52 -10.31 2.67 -6.12
CA HIS A 52 -11.25 2.13 -7.09
C HIS A 52 -12.62 1.79 -6.49
N GLU A 53 -12.72 1.69 -5.15
CA GLU A 53 -13.97 1.41 -4.42
C GLU A 53 -14.82 2.67 -4.22
N PHE A 54 -14.27 3.85 -4.53
CA PHE A 54 -14.94 5.13 -4.36
C PHE A 54 -15.17 5.81 -5.71
N GLU A 55 -16.37 6.37 -5.88
CA GLU A 55 -16.64 7.31 -6.96
C GLU A 55 -15.78 8.57 -6.84
N ALA A 56 -15.65 9.33 -7.93
CA ALA A 56 -14.77 10.48 -8.02
C ALA A 56 -14.98 11.50 -6.87
N ALA A 57 -16.23 11.78 -6.51
CA ALA A 57 -16.55 12.72 -5.43
C ALA A 57 -16.11 12.21 -4.06
N GLY A 58 -16.34 10.92 -3.75
CA GLY A 58 -15.90 10.30 -2.50
C GLY A 58 -14.38 10.24 -2.40
N ARG A 59 -13.73 9.86 -3.50
CA ARG A 59 -12.27 9.82 -3.61
C ARG A 59 -11.64 11.19 -3.37
N ALA A 60 -12.18 12.25 -3.98
CA ALA A 60 -11.69 13.61 -3.78
C ALA A 60 -11.80 14.07 -2.32
N ARG A 61 -12.92 13.76 -1.65
CA ARG A 61 -13.14 14.08 -0.24
C ARG A 61 -12.10 13.41 0.67
N ILE A 62 -11.84 12.12 0.46
CA ILE A 62 -10.86 11.37 1.25
C ILE A 62 -9.44 11.89 0.98
N LEU A 63 -9.09 12.16 -0.27
CA LEU A 63 -7.78 12.74 -0.61
C LEU A 63 -7.55 14.10 0.05
N ALA A 64 -8.59 14.92 0.20
CA ALA A 64 -8.49 16.22 0.85
C ALA A 64 -8.23 16.11 2.37
N SER A 65 -8.61 15.00 3.01
CA SER A 65 -8.41 14.78 4.44
C SER A 65 -7.08 14.09 4.80
N LEU A 66 -6.25 13.71 3.81
CA LEU A 66 -4.99 12.94 3.99
C LEU A 66 -3.74 13.81 3.84
#